data_AF-A0A8K0IIH4-F1
#
_entry.id   AF-A0A8K0IIH4-F1
#
_cell.length_a   1.000
_cell.length_b   1.000
_cell.length_c   1.000
_cell.angle_alpha   90.00
_cell.angle_beta   90.00
_cell.angle_gamma   90.00
#
_symmetry.space_group_name_H-M   'P 1'
#
loop_
_entity.id
_entity.type
_entity.pdbx_description
1 polymer ?
#
loop_
_entity_poly.entity_id
_entity_poly.type
_entity_poly.pdbx_seq_one_letter_code
_entity_poly.pdbx_strand_id
1 'polypeptide(L)'
;MFPSNNHLHFPLANSTLDLYAHDSSHRKKRVKSDEVIVLSTAPEDSPTHWQQTMLYFYEPIEVKQDQHGRFFNIISEQGEPEIFTHSP
;
A
#
# COMPACT_ATOMS: atom_id res chain seq x y z
N MET A 1 -13.60 -1.44 -28.41
CA MET A 1 -13.49 -2.57 -27.48
C MET A 1 -12.99 -1.99 -26.16
N PHE A 2 -13.86 -1.87 -25.15
CA PHE A 2 -13.52 -1.34 -23.82
C PHE A 2 -13.16 -2.50 -22.89
N PRO A 3 -12.21 -2.36 -21.95
CA PRO A 3 -11.97 -3.42 -20.97
C PRO A 3 -13.03 -3.36 -19.87
N SER A 4 -13.59 -4.54 -19.54
CA SER A 4 -14.50 -4.73 -18.41
C SER A 4 -13.71 -5.02 -17.13
N ASN A 5 -14.08 -4.31 -16.08
CA ASN A 5 -13.52 -4.38 -14.73
C ASN A 5 -14.07 -5.64 -14.02
N ASN A 6 -13.20 -6.56 -13.58
CA ASN A 6 -13.63 -7.73 -12.81
C ASN A 6 -13.13 -7.66 -11.36
N HIS A 7 -14.14 -7.71 -10.52
CA HIS A 7 -14.21 -7.75 -9.08
C HIS A 7 -13.31 -8.82 -8.42
N LEU A 8 -12.64 -8.37 -7.36
CA LEU A 8 -11.93 -9.09 -6.30
C LEU A 8 -12.33 -10.57 -6.12
N HIS A 9 -11.35 -11.47 -6.30
CA HIS A 9 -11.45 -12.90 -5.98
C HIS A 9 -10.57 -13.18 -4.75
N PHE A 10 -11.17 -13.21 -3.57
CA PHE A 10 -10.54 -13.76 -2.36
C PHE A 10 -10.79 -15.27 -2.33
N PRO A 11 -9.77 -16.15 -2.17
CA PRO A 11 -10.01 -17.58 -2.04
C PRO A 11 -10.44 -17.90 -0.60
N LEU A 12 -11.74 -18.19 -0.43
CA LEU A 12 -12.27 -18.91 0.73
C LEU A 12 -12.17 -20.41 0.44
N ALA A 13 -11.19 -21.08 1.03
CA ALA A 13 -11.22 -22.51 1.26
C ALA A 13 -10.40 -22.82 2.51
N ASN A 14 -11.07 -22.93 3.66
CA ASN A 14 -11.01 -24.11 4.52
C ASN A 14 -11.93 -23.93 5.74
N SER A 15 -12.77 -24.94 5.96
CA SER A 15 -13.45 -25.29 7.22
C SER A 15 -14.78 -24.61 7.55
N THR A 16 -15.81 -24.89 6.75
CA THR A 16 -17.23 -24.75 7.13
C THR A 16 -17.74 -26.08 7.69
N LEU A 17 -17.91 -26.17 9.02
CA LEU A 17 -18.69 -27.13 9.83
C LEU A 17 -18.11 -26.96 11.25
N ASP A 18 -18.61 -26.08 12.12
CA ASP A 18 -19.47 -26.49 13.24
C ASP A 18 -19.86 -25.31 14.16
N LEU A 19 -20.35 -24.17 13.65
CA LEU A 19 -20.78 -23.06 14.53
C LEU A 19 -22.13 -22.43 14.19
N TYR A 20 -23.06 -23.22 13.63
CA TYR A 20 -24.48 -22.86 13.59
C TYR A 20 -25.30 -23.73 14.55
N ALA A 21 -25.08 -23.56 15.84
CA ALA A 21 -26.08 -23.92 16.83
C ALA A 21 -25.92 -23.04 18.07
N HIS A 22 -26.99 -22.30 18.38
CA HIS A 22 -27.23 -21.63 19.66
C HIS A 22 -26.48 -20.31 19.89
N ASP A 23 -27.12 -19.18 19.59
CA ASP A 23 -27.90 -18.48 20.61
C ASP A 23 -28.49 -17.19 20.03
N SER A 24 -29.76 -17.01 20.35
CA SER A 24 -30.61 -15.90 19.98
C SER A 24 -30.53 -14.81 21.03
N SER A 25 -30.36 -13.57 20.55
CA SER A 25 -30.57 -12.32 21.29
C SER A 25 -29.49 -11.99 22.33
N HIS A 26 -28.81 -10.86 22.13
CA HIS A 26 -28.65 -9.78 23.13
C HIS A 26 -27.88 -8.61 22.51
N ARG A 27 -28.63 -7.58 22.11
CA ARG A 27 -28.38 -6.14 22.29
C ARG A 27 -26.93 -5.75 22.72
N LYS A 28 -26.14 -5.16 21.81
CA LYS A 28 -25.49 -3.83 21.97
C LYS A 28 -24.54 -3.52 20.80
N LYS A 29 -24.93 -2.51 20.03
CA LYS A 29 -24.10 -1.43 19.45
C LYS A 29 -22.67 -1.78 19.03
N ARG A 30 -22.49 -1.93 17.70
CA ARG A 30 -21.32 -1.58 16.87
C ARG A 30 -20.04 -1.31 17.68
N VAL A 31 -19.17 -2.31 17.80
CA VAL A 31 -17.77 -2.10 18.16
C VAL A 31 -17.15 -1.34 17.00
N LYS A 32 -17.19 -0.01 17.06
CA LYS A 32 -16.21 0.82 16.36
C LYS A 32 -15.15 1.14 17.40
N SER A 33 -14.25 0.20 17.63
CA SER A 33 -12.88 0.63 17.94
C SER A 33 -12.45 1.47 16.75
N ASP A 34 -12.00 2.70 16.98
CA ASP A 34 -11.36 3.53 15.97
C ASP A 34 -10.02 2.88 15.57
N GLU A 35 -10.10 1.73 14.90
CA GLU A 35 -8.96 1.08 14.29
C GLU A 35 -8.53 1.95 13.11
N VAL A 36 -7.41 2.64 13.32
CA VAL A 36 -6.76 3.41 12.26
C VAL A 36 -6.25 2.42 11.22
N ILE A 37 -6.82 2.49 10.02
CA ILE A 37 -6.34 1.68 8.90
C ILE A 37 -5.00 2.27 8.45
N VAL A 38 -3.94 1.45 8.56
CA VAL A 38 -2.61 1.76 8.04
C VAL A 38 -2.36 0.91 6.82
N LEU A 39 -2.00 1.56 5.71
CA LEU A 39 -1.57 0.89 4.48
C LEU A 39 -0.08 1.21 4.28
N SER A 40 0.71 0.17 4.05
CA SER A 40 2.15 0.25 3.87
C SER A 40 2.53 -0.30 2.51
N THR A 41 3.61 0.22 1.94
CA THR A 41 4.26 -0.32 0.75
C THR A 41 5.67 -0.82 1.07
N ALA A 42 6.03 -0.94 2.35
CA ALA A 42 7.37 -1.32 2.77
C ALA A 42 7.83 -2.63 2.12
N PRO A 43 9.14 -2.79 1.83
CA PRO A 43 9.65 -3.95 1.12
C PRO A 43 9.44 -5.28 1.85
N GLU A 44 9.28 -5.24 3.18
CA GLU A 44 8.95 -6.39 4.02
C GLU A 44 7.46 -6.81 3.97
N ASP A 45 6.58 -5.94 3.47
CA ASP A 45 5.14 -6.19 3.39
C ASP A 45 4.74 -6.87 2.06
N SER A 46 3.47 -7.30 1.97
CA SER A 46 2.95 -7.90 0.74
C SER A 46 2.99 -6.91 -0.45
N PRO A 47 3.35 -7.35 -1.67
CA PRO A 47 3.47 -6.47 -2.82
C PRO A 47 2.19 -5.68 -3.14
N THR A 48 2.35 -4.38 -3.43
CA THR A 48 1.26 -3.49 -3.86
C THR A 48 1.51 -2.99 -5.30
N HIS A 49 0.51 -2.35 -5.92
CA HIS A 49 0.69 -1.73 -7.23
C HIS A 49 1.73 -0.59 -7.24
N TRP A 50 1.94 0.07 -6.10
CA TRP A 50 2.86 1.21 -5.96
C TRP A 50 4.33 0.78 -5.93
N GLN A 51 4.61 -0.52 -5.80
CA GLN A 51 5.97 -1.08 -5.76
C GLN A 51 6.90 -0.28 -4.83
N GLN A 52 8.19 -0.19 -5.16
CA GLN A 52 9.21 0.57 -4.44
C GLN A 52 10.07 1.39 -5.41
N THR A 53 10.57 2.55 -4.96
CA THR A 53 11.46 3.40 -5.75
C THR A 53 12.91 3.14 -5.35
N MET A 54 13.72 2.66 -6.30
CA MET A 54 15.14 2.37 -6.07
C MET A 54 16.01 3.60 -6.38
N LEU A 55 16.85 3.98 -5.44
CA LEU A 55 17.89 5.00 -5.62
C LEU A 55 19.25 4.30 -5.72
N TYR A 56 19.86 4.36 -6.90
CA TYR A 56 21.17 3.73 -7.13
C TYR A 56 22.29 4.74 -6.91
N PHE A 57 23.36 4.29 -6.24
CA PHE A 57 24.62 5.04 -6.20
C PHE A 57 25.38 4.84 -7.51
N TYR A 58 25.90 5.94 -8.06
CA TYR A 58 26.72 5.88 -9.27
C TYR A 58 28.01 5.09 -9.05
N GLU A 59 28.61 5.26 -7.86
CA GLU A 59 29.75 4.49 -7.40
C GLU A 59 29.29 3.56 -6.25
N PRO A 60 29.38 2.23 -6.40
CA PRO A 60 29.03 1.29 -5.33
C PRO A 60 29.89 1.54 -4.09
N ILE A 61 29.24 1.54 -2.93
CA ILE A 61 29.92 1.79 -1.66
C ILE A 61 30.08 0.46 -0.92
N GLU A 62 31.31 0.12 -0.55
CA GLU A 62 31.56 -1.00 0.36
C GLU A 62 31.08 -0.67 1.76
N VAL A 63 30.21 -1.52 2.31
CA VAL A 63 29.65 -1.34 3.65
C VAL A 63 30.14 -2.43 4.59
N LYS A 64 30.41 -2.04 5.84
CA LYS A 64 30.68 -2.97 6.94
C LYS A 64 29.47 -3.05 7.86
N GLN A 65 29.29 -4.19 8.52
CA GLN A 65 28.29 -4.31 9.57
C GLN A 65 28.52 -3.24 10.65
N ASP A 66 27.44 -2.69 11.19
CA ASP A 66 27.41 -1.64 12.22
C ASP A 66 27.99 -0.27 11.78
N GLN A 67 28.26 -0.09 10.48
CA GLN A 67 28.60 1.21 9.92
C GLN A 67 27.36 2.11 9.85
N HIS A 68 27.48 3.31 10.40
CA HIS A 68 26.41 4.30 10.35
C HIS A 68 26.65 5.28 9.19
N GLY A 69 25.78 5.24 8.19
CA GLY A 69 25.77 6.22 7.10
C GLY A 69 24.95 7.45 7.46
N ARG A 70 25.44 8.63 7.07
CA ARG A 70 24.66 9.87 7.11
C ARG A 70 24.17 10.17 5.71
N PHE A 71 22.85 10.30 5.56
CA PHE A 71 22.21 10.63 4.29
C PHE A 71 21.30 11.85 4.48
N PHE A 72 21.15 12.64 3.42
CA PHE A 72 20.14 13.69 3.34
C PHE A 72 19.39 13.52 2.02
N ASN A 73 18.06 13.62 2.06
CA ASN A 73 17.22 13.52 0.88
C ASN A 73 16.53 14.87 0.68
N ILE A 74 16.53 15.38 -0.55
CA ILE A 74 15.79 16.57 -0.95
C ILE A 74 14.76 16.13 -1.99
N ILE A 75 13.49 16.38 -1.72
CA ILE A 75 12.39 16.13 -2.65
C ILE A 75 11.94 17.48 -3.19
N SER A 76 11.91 17.60 -4.51
CA SER A 76 11.37 18.77 -5.22
C SER A 76 10.43 18.29 -6.31
N GLU A 77 9.29 18.95 -6.42
CA GLU A 77 8.40 18.81 -7.56
C GLU A 77 9.05 19.46 -8.78
N GLN A 78 8.96 18.80 -9.94
CA GLN A 78 9.32 19.40 -11.23
C GLN A 78 8.04 19.99 -11.83
N GLY A 79 8.01 21.31 -12.02
CA GLY A 79 6.89 21.97 -12.71
C GLY A 79 7.10 21.95 -14.21
N GLU A 80 6.06 21.60 -14.98
CA GLU A 80 5.99 21.89 -16.41
C GLU A 80 5.59 23.36 -16.60
N PRO A 81 6.21 24.13 -17.51
CA PRO A 81 5.64 25.41 -17.91
C PRO A 81 4.31 25.13 -18.63
N GLU A 82 3.18 25.54 -18.05
CA GLU A 82 1.91 25.58 -18.77
C GLU A 82 2.04 26.54 -19.96
N ILE A 83 2.33 25.98 -21.13
CA ILE A 83 2.23 26.71 -22.39
C ILE A 83 0.74 26.91 -22.68
N PHE A 84 0.18 28.04 -22.24
CA PHE A 84 -1.14 28.49 -22.67
C PHE A 84 -1.07 28.84 -24.16
N THR A 85 -1.27 27.85 -25.03
CA THR A 85 -1.56 28.09 -26.43
C THR A 85 -2.98 28.61 -26.51
N HIS A 86 -3.15 29.94 -26.51
CA HIS A 86 -4.40 30.53 -26.94
C HIS A 86 -4.60 30.14 -28.41
N SER A 87 -5.63 29.31 -28.67
CA SER A 87 -6.11 29.07 -30.03
C SER A 87 -6.63 30.39 -30.62
N PRO A 88 -6.42 30.64 -31.93
CA PRO A 88 -6.81 31.86 -32.62
C PRO A 88 -8.32 32.07 -32.68
#